data_AF-A0A925V2F1-F1
#
_entry.id   AF-A0A925V2F1-F1
#
_cell.length_a   1.000
_cell.length_b   1.000
_cell.length_c   1.000
_cell.angle_alpha   90.00
_cell.angle_beta   90.00
_cell.angle_gamma   90.00
#
_symmetry.space_group_name_H-M   'P 1'
#
loop_
_entity.id
_entity.type
_entity.pdbx_description
1 polymer ?
#
loop_
_entity_poly.entity_id
_entity_poly.type
_entity_poly.pdbx_seq_one_letter_code
_entity_poly.pdbx_strand_id
1 'polypeptide(L)'
;MSPALPATMPDRSRLVGAAGACVFVTDVGEIRPGERPLVLLHDLLQCGFAFDAVAQGLAPTRRVVVVDLPGAGESDRPEQADADGYNPRGEPARAVAVGVG
;
A
#
# COMPACT_ATOMS: atom_id res chain seq x y z
N MET A 1 -5.39 36.60 6.52
CA MET A 1 -6.05 35.64 5.63
C MET A 1 -5.33 34.32 5.78
N SER A 2 -5.97 33.27 6.31
CA SER A 2 -5.38 31.92 6.25
C SER A 2 -5.36 31.46 4.78
N PRO A 3 -4.31 30.76 4.32
CA PRO A 3 -4.35 30.09 3.03
C PRO A 3 -5.52 29.10 3.06
N ALA A 4 -6.25 29.03 1.94
CA ALA A 4 -7.25 27.97 1.76
C ALA A 4 -6.52 26.63 1.87
N LEU A 5 -7.01 25.74 2.75
CA LEU A 5 -6.56 24.36 2.73
C LEU A 5 -6.79 23.82 1.31
N PRO A 6 -5.82 23.11 0.71
CA PRO A 6 -6.05 22.48 -0.57
C PRO A 6 -7.33 21.64 -0.49
N ALA A 7 -8.11 21.60 -1.57
CA ALA A 7 -9.31 20.77 -1.63
C ALA A 7 -8.95 19.37 -1.11
N THR A 8 -9.65 18.92 -0.07
CA THR A 8 -9.34 17.64 0.58
C THR A 8 -9.48 16.56 -0.47
N MET A 9 -8.34 16.02 -0.90
CA MET A 9 -8.30 14.98 -1.90
C MET A 9 -9.09 13.78 -1.34
N PRO A 10 -9.95 13.13 -2.14
CA PRO A 10 -10.74 12.01 -1.62
C PRO A 10 -9.78 10.91 -1.17
N ASP A 11 -9.74 10.68 0.14
CA ASP A 11 -9.04 9.55 0.72
C ASP A 11 -9.89 8.30 0.50
N ARG A 12 -9.41 7.38 -0.32
CA ARG A 12 -10.07 6.11 -0.63
C ARG A 12 -9.41 4.92 0.05
N SER A 13 -8.59 5.19 1.07
CA SER A 13 -7.84 4.18 1.81
C SER A 13 -8.77 3.18 2.49
N ARG A 14 -8.42 1.89 2.39
CA ARG A 14 -9.25 0.80 2.90
C ARG A 14 -8.50 -0.51 2.97
N LEU A 15 -9.07 -1.47 3.71
CA LEU A 15 -8.72 -2.88 3.56
C LEU A 15 -9.34 -3.45 2.28
N VAL A 16 -8.58 -4.28 1.58
CA VAL A 16 -8.98 -5.00 0.38
C VAL A 16 -8.64 -6.47 0.55
N GLY A 17 -9.63 -7.36 0.39
CA GLY A 17 -9.38 -8.79 0.35
C GLY A 17 -8.61 -9.19 -0.91
N ALA A 18 -7.46 -9.84 -0.76
CA ALA A 18 -6.61 -10.33 -1.83
C ALA A 18 -5.89 -11.63 -1.41
N ALA A 19 -5.94 -12.66 -2.26
CA ALA A 19 -5.20 -13.92 -2.08
C ALA A 19 -5.34 -14.58 -0.68
N GLY A 20 -6.52 -14.48 -0.06
CA GLY A 20 -6.81 -15.09 1.23
C GLY A 20 -6.45 -14.24 2.46
N ALA A 21 -6.00 -12.99 2.27
CA ALA A 21 -5.74 -12.04 3.34
C ALA A 21 -6.38 -10.66 3.02
N CYS A 22 -6.60 -9.84 4.03
CA CYS A 22 -6.89 -8.41 3.85
C CYS A 22 -5.58 -7.62 3.81
N VAL A 23 -5.39 -6.83 2.76
CA VAL A 23 -4.30 -5.86 2.66
C VAL A 23 -4.83 -4.43 2.77
N PHE A 24 -4.14 -3.59 3.52
CA PHE A 24 -4.44 -2.18 3.59
C PHE A 24 -3.83 -1.45 2.39
N VAL A 25 -4.64 -0.61 1.75
CA VAL A 25 -4.19 0.26 0.68
C VAL A 25 -4.47 1.70 1.03
N THR A 26 -3.46 2.56 0.87
CA THR A 26 -3.64 4.01 0.82
C THR A 26 -3.87 4.41 -0.63
N ASP A 27 -5.03 5.00 -0.95
CA ASP A 27 -5.42 5.35 -2.33
C ASP A 27 -5.72 6.84 -2.43
N VAL A 28 -4.78 7.58 -3.03
CA VAL A 28 -4.78 9.04 -3.11
C VAL A 28 -4.62 9.52 -4.54
N GLY A 29 -4.97 10.79 -4.79
CA GLY A 29 -4.90 11.42 -6.11
C GLY A 29 -6.15 11.20 -6.96
N GLU A 30 -6.19 11.80 -8.15
CA GLU A 30 -7.34 11.70 -9.05
C GLU A 30 -7.31 10.44 -9.92
N ILE A 31 -8.48 9.82 -10.12
CA ILE A 31 -8.65 8.75 -11.10
C ILE A 31 -8.89 9.40 -12.47
N ARG A 32 -7.94 9.25 -13.40
CA ARG A 32 -8.06 9.78 -14.76
C ARG A 32 -8.27 8.63 -15.74
N PRO A 33 -9.30 8.68 -16.61
CA PRO A 33 -9.53 7.64 -17.60
C PRO A 33 -8.31 7.42 -18.49
N GLY A 34 -7.92 6.15 -18.68
CA GLY A 34 -6.75 5.78 -19.49
C GLY A 34 -5.40 5.88 -18.78
N GLU A 35 -5.33 6.48 -17.58
CA GLU A 35 -4.10 6.54 -16.79
C GLU A 35 -3.97 5.33 -15.87
N ARG A 36 -2.79 4.69 -15.85
CA ARG A 36 -2.50 3.60 -14.92
C ARG A 36 -2.07 4.16 -13.56
N PRO A 37 -2.57 3.61 -12.44
CA PRO A 37 -2.11 4.01 -11.12
C PRO A 37 -0.63 3.68 -10.93
N LEU A 38 0.05 4.49 -10.12
CA LEU A 38 1.35 4.12 -9.57
C LEU A 38 1.14 3.31 -8.30
N VAL A 39 1.67 2.08 -8.26
CA VAL A 39 1.63 1.23 -7.06
C VAL A 39 2.98 1.30 -6.36
N LEU A 40 2.98 1.60 -5.07
CA LEU A 40 4.18 1.63 -4.22
C LEU A 40 4.17 0.44 -3.27
N LEU A 41 5.27 -0.34 -3.31
CA LEU A 41 5.50 -1.50 -2.46
C LEU A 41 6.73 -1.24 -1.60
N HIS A 42 6.62 -1.52 -0.31
CA HIS A 42 7.73 -1.36 0.62
C HIS A 42 8.62 -2.61 0.64
N ASP A 43 9.83 -2.46 1.16
CA ASP A 43 10.77 -3.58 1.36
C ASP A 43 10.58 -4.21 2.76
N LEU A 44 11.44 -5.17 3.09
CA LEU A 44 11.46 -5.88 4.37
C LEU A 44 11.54 -4.91 5.56
N LEU A 45 10.78 -5.22 6.62
CA LEU A 45 10.73 -4.45 7.88
C LEU A 45 10.23 -3.00 7.72
N GLN A 46 9.56 -2.69 6.61
CA GLN A 46 8.88 -1.42 6.38
C GLN A 46 7.37 -1.63 6.22
N CYS A 47 6.64 -0.52 6.07
CA CYS A 47 5.24 -0.49 5.67
C CYS A 47 5.00 0.72 4.76
N GLY A 48 3.79 0.85 4.24
CA GLY A 48 3.33 1.93 3.36
C GLY A 48 3.54 3.33 3.93
N PHE A 49 3.60 3.49 5.26
CA PHE A 49 3.94 4.76 5.91
C PHE A 49 5.27 5.35 5.41
N ALA A 50 6.24 4.52 5.01
CA ALA A 50 7.51 5.00 4.46
C ALA A 50 7.36 5.83 3.17
N PHE A 51 6.22 5.70 2.48
CA PHE A 51 5.92 6.43 1.25
C PHE A 51 5.01 7.64 1.43
N ASP A 52 4.59 8.01 2.65
CA ASP A 52 3.60 9.08 2.85
C ASP A 52 3.98 10.37 2.09
N ALA A 53 5.21 10.87 2.28
CA ALA A 53 5.70 12.07 1.59
C ALA A 53 5.72 11.91 0.05
N VAL A 54 6.06 10.71 -0.45
CA VAL A 54 6.10 10.41 -1.89
C VAL A 54 4.68 10.37 -2.47
N ALA A 55 3.75 9.70 -1.78
CA ALA A 55 2.37 9.60 -2.18
C ALA A 55 1.72 10.99 -2.23
N GLN A 56 1.90 11.81 -1.19
CA GLN A 56 1.39 13.18 -1.15
C GLN A 56 2.00 14.07 -2.25
N GLY A 57 3.30 13.92 -2.53
CA GLY A 57 3.97 14.69 -3.58
C GLY A 57 3.50 14.35 -5.00
N LEU A 58 3.13 13.08 -5.25
CA LEU A 58 2.72 12.61 -6.58
C LEU A 58 1.22 12.70 -6.84
N ALA A 59 0.41 12.63 -5.79
CA ALA A 59 -1.05 12.61 -5.88
C ALA A 59 -1.71 13.76 -6.66
N PRO A 60 -1.16 15.00 -6.71
CA PRO A 60 -1.72 16.06 -7.57
C PRO A 60 -1.66 15.75 -9.07
N THR A 61 -0.72 14.90 -9.48
CA THR A 61 -0.45 14.61 -10.89
C THR A 61 -0.92 13.25 -11.34
N ARG A 62 -1.17 12.31 -10.43
CA ARG A 62 -1.63 10.95 -10.75
C ARG A 62 -2.22 10.24 -9.55
N ARG A 63 -2.99 9.18 -9.80
CA ARG A 63 -3.40 8.25 -8.74
C ARG A 63 -2.21 7.47 -8.22
N VAL A 64 -2.07 7.42 -6.89
CA VAL A 64 -1.06 6.61 -6.19
C VAL A 64 -1.76 5.65 -5.25
N VAL A 65 -1.34 4.38 -5.29
CA VAL A 65 -1.80 3.33 -4.40
C VAL A 65 -0.59 2.79 -3.63
N VAL A 66 -0.54 3.01 -2.32
CA VAL A 66 0.47 2.43 -1.44
C VAL A 66 -0.12 1.19 -0.80
N VAL A 67 0.64 0.09 -0.78
CA VAL A 67 0.17 -1.19 -0.25
C VAL A 67 1.01 -1.58 0.96
N ASP A 68 0.35 -1.89 2.06
CA ASP A 68 0.94 -2.66 3.14
C ASP A 68 0.92 -4.14 2.73
N LEU A 69 2.09 -4.75 2.54
CA LEU A 69 2.17 -6.17 2.22
C LEU A 69 1.68 -7.02 3.42
N PRO A 70 1.24 -8.27 3.20
CA PRO A 70 0.82 -9.15 4.29
C PRO A 70 1.86 -9.21 5.42
N GLY A 71 1.41 -9.08 6.67
CA GLY A 71 2.28 -9.01 7.85
C GLY A 71 2.86 -7.63 8.17
N ALA A 72 2.62 -6.61 7.34
CA ALA A 72 3.10 -5.25 7.54
C ALA A 72 1.96 -4.25 7.77
N GLY A 73 2.27 -3.18 8.52
CA GLY A 73 1.38 -2.05 8.73
C GLY A 73 -0.01 -2.46 9.24
N GLU A 74 -1.03 -1.98 8.53
CA GLU A 74 -2.45 -2.19 8.84
C GLU A 74 -3.05 -3.41 8.10
N SER A 75 -2.25 -4.15 7.34
CA SER A 75 -2.67 -5.42 6.71
C SER A 75 -2.77 -6.56 7.73
N ASP A 76 -3.49 -7.61 7.36
CA ASP A 76 -3.57 -8.82 8.16
C ASP A 76 -2.16 -9.36 8.49
N ARG A 77 -1.99 -9.83 9.72
CA ARG A 77 -0.80 -10.58 10.11
C ARG A 77 -1.01 -12.06 9.84
N PRO A 78 0.00 -12.77 9.30
CA PRO A 78 -0.06 -14.22 9.22
C PRO A 78 -0.19 -14.81 10.63
N GLU A 79 -0.81 -15.99 10.71
CA GLU A 79 -0.84 -16.77 11.95
C GLU A 79 0.60 -17.04 12.42
N GLN A 80 0.81 -17.14 13.74
CA GLN A 80 2.15 -17.33 14.30
C GLN A 80 2.84 -18.57 13.70
N ALA A 81 2.09 -19.66 13.48
CA ALA A 81 2.61 -20.89 12.90
C ALA A 81 3.16 -20.72 11.47
N ASP A 82 2.65 -19.74 10.71
CA ASP A 82 3.12 -19.43 9.35
C ASP A 82 4.32 -18.47 9.34
N ALA A 83 4.60 -17.82 10.48
CA ALA A 83 5.73 -16.93 10.68
C ALA A 83 6.89 -17.57 11.46
N ASP A 84 6.64 -18.68 12.15
CA ASP A 84 7.66 -19.41 12.91
C ASP A 84 8.78 -19.91 11.99
N GLY A 85 10.03 -19.63 12.37
CA GLY A 85 11.21 -19.96 11.56
C GLY A 85 11.55 -18.93 10.48
N TYR A 86 10.80 -17.81 10.40
CA TYR A 86 11.18 -16.66 9.58
C TYR A 86 12.58 -16.16 9.96
N ASN A 87 13.54 -16.42 9.08
CA ASN A 87 14.89 -15.91 9.17
C ASN A 87 15.06 -14.83 8.09
N PRO A 88 15.28 -13.55 8.43
CA PRO A 88 15.47 -12.48 7.44
C PRO A 88 16.75 -12.67 6.58
N ARG A 89 17.55 -13.71 6.85
CA ARG A 89 18.69 -14.16 6.01
C ARG A 89 18.47 -15.53 5.35
N GLY A 90 17.28 -16.13 5.47
CA GLY A 90 16.92 -17.44 4.92
C GLY A 90 16.01 -17.34 3.69
N GLU A 91 15.88 -18.44 2.94
CA GLU A 91 15.22 -18.57 1.61
C GLU A 91 13.93 -17.73 1.44
N PRO A 92 13.69 -17.15 0.24
CA PRO A 92 12.62 -16.19 0.01
C PRO A 92 11.24 -16.81 0.26
N ALA A 93 10.45 -16.16 1.11
CA ALA A 93 9.01 -16.38 1.19
C ALA A 93 8.41 -16.15 -0.21
N ARG A 94 7.61 -17.12 -0.68
CA ARG A 94 7.02 -17.09 -2.02
C ARG A 94 6.21 -15.81 -2.23
N ALA A 95 6.63 -14.98 -3.18
CA ALA A 95 5.88 -13.80 -3.59
C ALA A 95 4.56 -14.22 -4.25
N VAL A 96 3.44 -13.71 -3.72
CA VAL A 96 2.13 -13.85 -4.35
C VAL A 96 1.93 -12.65 -5.28
N ALA A 97 1.84 -12.90 -6.58
CA ALA A 97 1.54 -11.87 -7.56
C ALA A 97 0.06 -11.48 -7.49
N VAL A 98 -0.25 -10.21 -7.22
CA VAL A 98 -1.60 -9.66 -7.31
C VAL A 98 -1.81 -9.11 -8.71
N GLY A 99 -2.57 -9.84 -9.52
CA GLY A 99 -3.06 -9.37 -10.82
C GLY A 99 -4.31 -8.51 -10.63
N VAL A 100 -4.27 -7.26 -11.06
CA VAL A 100 -5.46 -6.40 -11.18
C VAL A 100 -6.10 -6.69 -12.54
N GLY A 101 -7.25 -7.38 -12.52
CA GLY A 101 -8.16 -7.53 -13.65
C GLY A 101 -9.18 -6.41 -13.72
#